data_AF-A0A7S0MM40-F1
#
_entry.id   AF-A0A7S0MM40-F1
#
_cell.length_a   1.000
_cell.length_b   1.000
_cell.length_c   1.000
_cell.angle_alpha   90.00
_cell.angle_beta   90.00
_cell.angle_gamma   90.00
#
_symmetry.space_group_name_H-M   'P 1'
#
loop_
_entity.id
_entity.type
_entity.pdbx_description
1 polymer ?
#
loop_
_entity_poly.entity_id
_entity_poly.type
_entity_poly.pdbx_seq_one_letter_code
_entity_poly.pdbx_strand_id
1 'polypeptide(L)'
;RFIAALSIKNDHHDAVRLMSWRVALGGEGHGDLPNVVESVLRGRAAATEGLVTVAEVNAFLDQLSQHQDAKRQERLFRDLLRRASAREWKYIVKEILRELKCGVSENAVFEAFHPDAKDLFNVNFNLRAVVDELREGRSKRVSVRGRIRLNEPFRPMLAEQLNDFALLTRRPDARYLLENKWDGERLQVHYEEGRFRCFSRMANDYSALYAPLLRDVIAQGRIRARSCVLDGEVLAWNSETQEFEPFGSLKTVAR
;
A
#
# COMPACT_ATOMS: atom_id res chain seq x y z
N ARG A 1 -13.73 15.19 -10.59
CA ARG A 1 -13.30 16.03 -9.44
C ARG A 1 -12.18 16.99 -9.88
N PHE A 2 -11.03 16.48 -10.30
CA PHE A 2 -9.93 17.32 -10.84
C PHE A 2 -10.38 18.26 -11.99
N ILE A 3 -11.10 17.74 -13.01
CA ILE A 3 -11.63 18.53 -14.13
C ILE A 3 -12.59 19.65 -13.65
N ALA A 4 -13.44 19.35 -12.67
CA ALA A 4 -14.35 20.35 -12.09
C ALA A 4 -13.57 21.46 -11.35
N ALA A 5 -12.48 21.10 -10.66
CA ALA A 5 -11.59 22.06 -10.02
C ALA A 5 -10.87 22.98 -11.02
N LEU A 6 -10.59 22.50 -12.25
CA LEU A 6 -10.09 23.31 -13.36
C LEU A 6 -11.15 24.24 -13.97
N SER A 7 -12.41 24.15 -13.55
CA SER A 7 -13.54 24.96 -14.04
C SER A 7 -13.74 24.85 -15.55
N ILE A 8 -13.55 23.65 -16.11
CA ILE A 8 -13.81 23.38 -17.53
C ILE A 8 -14.96 22.42 -17.73
N LYS A 9 -15.66 22.64 -18.85
CA LYS A 9 -16.72 21.75 -19.31
C LYS A 9 -16.12 20.44 -19.80
N ASN A 10 -16.90 19.37 -19.71
CA ASN A 10 -16.47 18.02 -20.07
C ASN A 10 -16.19 17.84 -21.58
N ASP A 11 -16.80 18.67 -22.43
CA ASP A 11 -16.61 18.69 -23.88
C ASP A 11 -15.37 19.49 -24.33
N HIS A 12 -14.73 20.23 -23.41
CA HIS A 12 -13.51 20.96 -23.71
C HIS A 12 -12.37 19.98 -24.06
N HIS A 13 -11.57 20.30 -25.09
CA HIS A 13 -10.45 19.48 -25.56
C HIS A 13 -9.56 18.92 -24.44
N ASP A 14 -9.09 19.77 -23.52
CA ASP A 14 -8.28 19.32 -22.38
C ASP A 14 -9.02 18.42 -21.38
N ALA A 15 -10.33 18.61 -21.19
CA ALA A 15 -11.12 17.73 -20.34
C ALA A 15 -11.22 16.33 -20.99
N VAL A 16 -11.45 16.28 -22.30
CA VAL A 16 -11.46 15.05 -23.08
C VAL A 16 -10.09 14.36 -23.00
N ARG A 17 -8.98 15.09 -23.12
CA ARG A 17 -7.62 14.54 -22.95
C ARG A 17 -7.39 13.95 -21.56
N LEU A 18 -7.87 14.60 -20.50
CA LEU A 18 -7.74 14.11 -19.13
C LEU A 18 -8.60 12.86 -18.85
N MET A 19 -9.81 12.79 -19.42
CA MET A 19 -10.69 11.62 -19.26
C MET A 19 -10.22 10.43 -20.09
N SER A 20 -9.73 10.70 -21.31
CA SER A 20 -9.32 9.70 -22.29
C SER A 20 -7.80 9.64 -22.45
N TRP A 21 -7.06 9.85 -21.35
CA TRP A 21 -5.59 9.96 -21.34
C TRP A 21 -4.85 8.74 -21.90
N ARG A 22 -5.50 7.56 -21.93
CA ARG A 22 -4.97 6.33 -22.51
C ARG A 22 -4.98 6.32 -24.03
N VAL A 23 -5.81 7.14 -24.66
CA VAL A 23 -5.99 7.19 -26.11
C VAL A 23 -5.22 8.38 -26.66
N ALA A 24 -4.55 8.18 -27.79
CA ALA A 24 -3.85 9.26 -28.50
C ALA A 24 -4.87 10.20 -29.18
N LEU A 25 -5.34 11.20 -28.44
CA LEU A 25 -6.29 12.22 -28.91
C LEU A 25 -5.60 13.55 -29.28
N GLY A 26 -4.30 13.52 -29.55
CA GLY A 26 -3.47 14.71 -29.78
C GLY A 26 -2.88 15.31 -28.50
N GLY A 27 -1.74 16.00 -28.64
CA GLY A 27 -0.95 16.57 -27.55
C GLY A 27 0.06 15.62 -26.90
N GLU A 28 0.97 16.17 -26.10
CA GLU A 28 2.05 15.44 -25.43
C GLU A 28 1.55 14.53 -24.30
N GLY A 29 2.27 13.42 -24.05
CA GLY A 29 2.11 12.60 -22.84
C GLY A 29 1.01 11.54 -22.84
N HIS A 30 0.44 11.18 -24.01
CA HIS A 30 -0.56 10.11 -24.11
C HIS A 30 -0.09 8.80 -23.47
N GLY A 31 -1.01 8.06 -22.84
CA GLY A 31 -0.68 6.84 -22.09
C GLY A 31 -0.03 7.08 -20.72
N ASP A 32 0.20 8.33 -20.32
CA ASP A 32 0.75 8.72 -19.01
C ASP A 32 -0.01 9.92 -18.43
N LEU A 33 -1.02 9.65 -17.58
CA LEU A 33 -1.87 10.67 -16.97
C LEU A 33 -1.08 11.82 -16.29
N PRO A 34 -0.04 11.57 -15.46
CA PRO A 34 0.84 12.62 -14.95
C PRO A 34 1.40 13.58 -16.01
N ASN A 35 1.82 13.08 -17.17
CA ASN A 35 2.33 13.93 -18.26
C ASN A 35 1.21 14.70 -18.96
N VAL A 36 0.03 14.07 -19.14
CA VAL A 36 -1.16 14.78 -19.67
C VAL A 36 -1.56 15.92 -18.74
N VAL A 37 -1.56 15.70 -17.43
CA VAL A 37 -1.86 16.73 -16.43
C VAL A 37 -0.85 17.88 -16.53
N GLU A 38 0.45 17.59 -16.58
CA GLU A 38 1.49 18.61 -16.75
C GLU A 38 1.26 19.44 -18.01
N SER A 39 1.01 18.77 -19.15
CA SER A 39 0.76 19.41 -20.45
C SER A 39 -0.46 20.34 -20.40
N VAL A 40 -1.58 19.87 -19.85
CA VAL A 40 -2.82 20.66 -19.71
C VAL A 40 -2.60 21.86 -18.80
N LEU A 41 -1.92 21.69 -17.67
CA LEU A 41 -1.69 22.77 -16.71
C LEU A 41 -0.70 23.82 -17.23
N ARG A 42 0.33 23.44 -18.00
CA ARG A 42 1.25 24.41 -18.64
C ARG A 42 0.53 25.38 -19.56
N GLY A 43 -0.48 24.92 -20.29
CA GLY A 43 -1.29 25.78 -21.17
C GLY A 43 -2.25 26.71 -20.43
N ARG A 44 -2.38 26.57 -19.10
CA ARG A 44 -3.42 27.23 -18.28
C ARG A 44 -2.86 28.06 -17.14
N ALA A 45 -1.69 27.70 -16.62
CA ALA A 45 -1.07 28.41 -15.52
C ALA A 45 -0.45 29.72 -16.02
N ALA A 46 -1.00 30.86 -15.57
CA ALA A 46 -0.17 32.03 -15.36
C ALA A 46 0.95 31.58 -14.42
N ALA A 47 2.22 31.81 -14.79
CA ALA A 47 3.40 31.22 -14.16
C ALA A 47 3.37 31.32 -12.62
N THR A 48 2.80 30.32 -11.95
CA THR A 48 2.99 30.11 -10.53
C THR A 48 4.36 29.47 -10.38
N GLU A 49 5.33 30.26 -9.93
CA GLU A 49 6.54 29.70 -9.33
C GLU A 49 6.07 28.79 -8.19
N GLY A 50 6.41 27.50 -8.25
CA GLY A 50 5.93 26.51 -7.29
C GLY A 50 6.33 26.89 -5.87
N LEU A 51 5.35 27.09 -4.98
CA LEU A 51 5.55 27.54 -3.60
C LEU A 51 5.02 26.53 -2.56
N VAL A 52 4.66 25.32 -2.99
CA VAL A 52 4.06 24.33 -2.08
C VAL A 52 5.13 23.50 -1.38
N THR A 53 5.07 23.46 -0.05
CA THR A 53 5.99 22.66 0.75
C THR A 53 5.55 21.18 0.78
N VAL A 54 6.50 20.29 1.08
CA VAL A 54 6.20 18.85 1.30
C VAL A 54 5.16 18.66 2.41
N ALA A 55 5.19 19.49 3.46
CA ALA A 55 4.22 19.44 4.54
C ALA A 55 2.80 19.78 4.06
N GLU A 56 2.65 20.78 3.20
CA GLU A 56 1.36 21.17 2.64
C GLU A 56 0.81 20.15 1.66
N VAL A 57 1.67 19.52 0.85
CA VAL A 57 1.27 18.41 -0.02
C VAL A 57 0.79 17.22 0.82
N ASN A 58 1.52 16.84 1.87
CA ASN A 58 1.07 15.77 2.78
C ASN A 58 -0.27 16.11 3.44
N ALA A 59 -0.43 17.34 3.95
CA ALA A 59 -1.70 17.77 4.55
C ALA A 59 -2.87 17.73 3.54
N PHE A 60 -2.62 18.08 2.27
CA PHE A 60 -3.60 17.92 1.20
C PHE A 60 -3.95 16.44 0.97
N LEU A 61 -2.96 15.55 0.89
CA LEU A 61 -3.17 14.12 0.67
C LEU A 61 -3.91 13.47 1.85
N ASP A 62 -3.59 13.87 3.09
CA ASP A 62 -4.29 13.44 4.30
C ASP A 62 -5.77 13.80 4.23
N GLN A 63 -6.09 15.06 3.94
CA GLN A 63 -7.47 15.52 3.78
C GLN A 63 -8.19 14.82 2.62
N LEU A 64 -7.50 14.58 1.51
CA LEU A 64 -8.05 13.87 0.36
C LEU A 64 -8.41 12.43 0.72
N SER A 65 -7.60 11.76 1.54
CA SER A 65 -7.81 10.38 1.98
C SER A 65 -8.97 10.24 2.97
N GLN A 66 -9.20 11.24 3.82
CA GLN A 66 -10.23 11.23 4.86
C GLN A 66 -11.63 11.61 4.36
N HIS A 67 -11.73 12.25 3.19
CA HIS A 67 -13.00 12.79 2.68
C HIS A 67 -13.39 12.17 1.34
N GLN A 68 -14.49 11.43 1.31
CA GLN A 68 -15.05 10.87 0.07
C GLN A 68 -16.06 11.80 -0.63
N ASP A 69 -16.43 12.93 -0.01
CA ASP A 69 -17.35 13.92 -0.57
C ASP A 69 -16.77 14.62 -1.81
N ALA A 70 -17.50 14.57 -2.92
CA ALA A 70 -17.02 15.07 -4.19
C ALA A 70 -16.78 16.59 -4.21
N LYS A 71 -17.65 17.37 -3.56
CA LYS A 71 -17.55 18.84 -3.51
C LYS A 71 -16.35 19.28 -2.67
N ARG A 72 -16.10 18.59 -1.55
CA ARG A 72 -14.95 18.86 -0.68
C ARG A 72 -13.65 18.51 -1.38
N GLN A 73 -13.56 17.35 -2.02
CA GLN A 73 -12.38 17.00 -2.80
C GLN A 73 -12.13 17.99 -3.95
N GLU A 74 -13.18 18.44 -4.65
CA GLU A 74 -13.03 19.48 -5.67
C GLU A 74 -12.43 20.77 -5.11
N ARG A 75 -12.88 21.24 -3.94
CA ARG A 75 -12.30 22.40 -3.26
C ARG A 75 -10.81 22.20 -2.95
N LEU A 76 -10.45 21.04 -2.39
CA LEU A 76 -9.06 20.70 -2.09
C LEU A 76 -8.18 20.74 -3.35
N PHE A 77 -8.63 20.13 -4.45
CA PHE A 77 -7.91 20.19 -5.72
C PHE A 77 -7.77 21.63 -6.22
N ARG A 78 -8.83 22.43 -6.16
CA ARG A 78 -8.85 23.82 -6.62
C ARG A 78 -7.88 24.70 -5.82
N ASP A 79 -7.82 24.52 -4.51
CA ASP A 79 -6.95 25.30 -3.64
C ASP A 79 -5.47 25.01 -3.91
N LEU A 80 -5.11 23.73 -4.08
CA LEU A 80 -3.74 23.34 -4.39
C LEU A 80 -3.36 23.68 -5.86
N LEU A 81 -4.32 23.63 -6.80
CA LEU A 81 -4.13 24.04 -8.21
C LEU A 81 -3.72 25.50 -8.36
N ARG A 82 -4.14 26.37 -7.44
CA ARG A 82 -3.75 27.79 -7.44
C ARG A 82 -2.34 28.06 -6.94
N ARG A 83 -1.70 27.08 -6.29
CA ARG A 83 -0.45 27.26 -5.55
C ARG A 83 0.71 26.42 -6.08
N ALA A 84 0.40 25.25 -6.62
CA ALA A 84 1.37 24.34 -7.21
C ALA A 84 1.48 24.55 -8.73
N SER A 85 2.70 24.54 -9.23
CA SER A 85 3.05 24.56 -10.64
C SER A 85 2.58 23.30 -11.36
N ALA A 86 2.54 23.37 -12.71
CA ALA A 86 2.23 22.22 -13.56
C ALA A 86 3.18 21.03 -13.30
N ARG A 87 4.46 21.31 -13.06
CA ARG A 87 5.48 20.29 -12.77
C ARG A 87 5.26 19.65 -11.41
N GLU A 88 4.93 20.40 -10.37
CA GLU A 88 4.59 19.81 -9.06
C GLU A 88 3.36 18.91 -9.17
N TRP A 89 2.32 19.34 -9.89
CA TRP A 89 1.12 18.52 -10.10
C TRP A 89 1.38 17.18 -10.78
N LYS A 90 2.33 17.10 -11.71
CA LYS A 90 2.77 15.81 -12.27
C LYS A 90 3.21 14.84 -11.19
N TYR A 91 4.05 15.29 -10.25
CA TYR A 91 4.54 14.43 -9.17
C TYR A 91 3.49 14.19 -8.11
N ILE A 92 2.64 15.17 -7.79
CA ILE A 92 1.50 14.97 -6.88
C ILE A 92 0.54 13.91 -7.44
N VAL A 93 0.25 13.92 -8.74
CA VAL A 93 -0.56 12.86 -9.39
C VAL A 93 0.15 11.51 -9.31
N LYS A 94 1.47 11.45 -9.51
CA LYS A 94 2.25 10.22 -9.33
C LYS A 94 2.14 9.66 -7.91
N GLU A 95 2.17 10.52 -6.88
CA GLU A 95 1.97 10.12 -5.48
C GLU A 95 0.54 9.62 -5.22
N ILE A 96 -0.48 10.32 -5.73
CA ILE A 96 -1.89 9.89 -5.61
C ILE A 96 -2.09 8.51 -6.26
N LEU A 97 -1.49 8.28 -7.43
CA LEU A 97 -1.54 7.00 -8.13
C LEU A 97 -0.61 5.94 -7.52
N ARG A 98 0.29 6.33 -6.61
CA ARG A 98 1.36 5.50 -6.05
C ARG A 98 2.28 4.90 -7.13
N GLU A 99 2.49 5.64 -8.21
CA GLU A 99 3.27 5.23 -9.38
C GLU A 99 4.29 6.31 -9.80
N LEU A 100 5.42 6.38 -9.08
CA LEU A 100 6.47 7.37 -9.39
C LEU A 100 7.19 7.08 -10.72
N LYS A 101 7.42 5.81 -11.04
CA LYS A 101 8.13 5.33 -12.26
C LYS A 101 9.47 6.07 -12.49
N CYS A 102 10.26 6.23 -11.43
CA CYS A 102 11.54 6.93 -11.47
C CYS A 102 12.75 6.02 -11.75
N GLY A 103 12.54 4.73 -12.03
CA GLY A 103 13.62 3.78 -12.30
C GLY A 103 14.44 3.38 -11.07
N VAL A 104 14.03 3.81 -9.88
CA VAL A 104 14.69 3.47 -8.61
C VAL A 104 13.84 2.45 -7.86
N SER A 105 14.46 1.37 -7.39
CA SER A 105 13.77 0.37 -6.58
C SER A 105 13.59 0.84 -5.13
N GLU A 106 12.58 0.31 -4.44
CA GLU A 106 12.38 0.58 -3.02
C GLU A 106 13.63 0.24 -2.19
N ASN A 107 14.31 -0.87 -2.50
CA ASN A 107 15.54 -1.27 -1.83
C ASN A 107 16.65 -0.24 -2.01
N ALA A 108 16.81 0.32 -3.22
CA ALA A 108 17.81 1.35 -3.46
C ALA A 108 17.53 2.62 -2.64
N VAL A 109 16.25 2.99 -2.45
CA VAL A 109 15.87 4.11 -1.57
C VAL A 109 16.21 3.81 -0.12
N PHE A 110 15.90 2.61 0.37
CA PHE A 110 16.27 2.20 1.73
C PHE A 110 17.79 2.22 1.95
N GLU A 111 18.57 1.64 1.04
CA GLU A 111 20.03 1.58 1.13
C GLU A 111 20.69 2.97 1.09
N ALA A 112 20.13 3.87 0.26
CA ALA A 112 20.56 5.26 0.20
C ALA A 112 20.28 6.00 1.52
N PHE A 113 19.14 5.71 2.17
CA PHE A 113 18.80 6.28 3.48
C PHE A 113 19.68 5.69 4.60
N HIS A 114 19.64 4.36 4.79
CA HIS A 114 20.39 3.68 5.85
C HIS A 114 20.52 2.16 5.57
N PRO A 115 21.68 1.52 5.82
CA PRO A 115 21.86 0.07 5.59
C PRO A 115 20.83 -0.83 6.28
N ASP A 116 20.39 -0.46 7.49
CA ASP A 116 19.38 -1.21 8.27
C ASP A 116 17.91 -0.82 7.96
N ALA A 117 17.66 0.17 7.10
CA ALA A 117 16.31 0.71 6.91
C ALA A 117 15.33 -0.32 6.37
N LYS A 118 15.76 -1.13 5.40
CA LYS A 118 14.92 -2.19 4.82
C LYS A 118 14.54 -3.23 5.85
N ASP A 119 15.50 -3.70 6.65
CA ASP A 119 15.24 -4.74 7.64
C ASP A 119 14.35 -4.23 8.76
N LEU A 120 14.53 -2.98 9.20
CA LEU A 120 13.62 -2.35 10.15
C LEU A 120 12.22 -2.15 9.57
N PHE A 121 12.11 -1.77 8.30
CA PHE A 121 10.81 -1.69 7.63
C PHE A 121 10.15 -3.08 7.54
N ASN A 122 10.91 -4.15 7.30
CA ASN A 122 10.36 -5.49 7.21
C ASN A 122 9.70 -5.96 8.51
N VAL A 123 10.18 -5.52 9.68
CA VAL A 123 9.66 -5.98 10.99
C VAL A 123 8.60 -5.06 11.62
N ASN A 124 8.30 -3.91 11.02
CA ASN A 124 7.36 -2.90 11.54
C ASN A 124 6.39 -2.34 10.46
N PHE A 125 6.71 -2.50 9.17
CA PHE A 125 5.96 -1.96 8.02
C PHE A 125 5.60 -0.46 8.18
N ASN A 126 6.47 0.33 8.81
CA ASN A 126 6.19 1.73 9.16
C ASN A 126 7.37 2.63 8.79
N LEU A 127 7.20 3.46 7.76
CA LEU A 127 8.25 4.36 7.29
C LEU A 127 8.63 5.43 8.32
N ARG A 128 7.67 5.95 9.09
CA ARG A 128 7.94 6.95 10.13
C ARG A 128 8.81 6.37 11.23
N ALA A 129 8.47 5.17 11.72
CA ALA A 129 9.25 4.50 12.76
C ALA A 129 10.70 4.24 12.31
N VAL A 130 10.90 3.83 11.04
CA VAL A 130 12.23 3.64 10.46
C VAL A 130 13.00 4.96 10.41
N VAL A 131 12.38 6.05 9.95
CA VAL A 131 13.03 7.37 9.90
C VAL A 131 13.39 7.88 11.28
N ASP A 132 12.48 7.74 12.25
CA ASP A 132 12.69 8.20 13.63
C ASP A 132 13.81 7.41 14.32
N GLU A 133 13.87 6.08 14.15
CA GLU A 133 14.89 5.22 14.77
C GLU A 133 16.29 5.43 14.16
N LEU A 134 16.37 5.76 12.86
CA LEU A 134 17.62 5.92 12.13
C LEU A 134 18.03 7.38 11.90
N ARG A 135 17.32 8.33 12.53
CA ARG A 135 17.54 9.77 12.36
C ARG A 135 18.95 10.24 12.72
N GLU A 136 19.58 9.56 13.68
CA GLU A 136 20.94 9.88 14.15
C GLU A 136 22.04 9.57 13.10
N GLY A 137 21.67 8.97 11.96
CA GLY A 137 22.53 8.82 10.80
C GLY A 137 23.12 7.42 10.62
N ARG A 138 23.82 7.23 9.49
CA ARG A 138 24.24 5.92 8.94
C ARG A 138 25.28 5.15 9.77
N SER A 139 25.89 5.79 10.75
CA SER A 139 26.93 5.18 11.59
C SER A 139 26.37 4.28 12.68
N LYS A 140 25.10 4.47 13.08
CA LYS A 140 24.47 3.69 14.15
C LYS A 140 23.79 2.47 13.56
N ARG A 141 24.28 1.27 13.88
CA ARG A 141 23.63 0.02 13.51
C ARG A 141 22.53 -0.33 14.50
N VAL A 142 21.41 -0.84 13.98
CA VAL A 142 20.26 -1.24 14.79
C VAL A 142 19.94 -2.71 14.52
N SER A 143 19.79 -3.48 15.59
CA SER A 143 19.37 -4.88 15.48
C SER A 143 17.86 -4.99 15.30
N VAL A 144 17.43 -5.82 14.35
CA VAL A 144 16.02 -6.18 14.13
C VAL A 144 15.55 -7.35 15.00
N ARG A 145 16.44 -7.97 15.78
CA ARG A 145 16.09 -9.11 16.62
C ARG A 145 15.07 -8.69 17.68
N GLY A 146 13.94 -9.40 17.71
CA GLY A 146 12.86 -9.13 18.67
C GLY A 146 12.09 -7.83 18.42
N ARG A 147 12.11 -7.33 17.17
CA ARG A 147 11.41 -6.08 16.79
C ARG A 147 10.01 -6.27 16.23
N ILE A 148 9.55 -7.50 15.98
CA ILE A 148 8.13 -7.75 15.71
C ILE A 148 7.35 -7.46 16.98
N ARG A 149 6.39 -6.54 16.89
CA ARG A 149 5.57 -6.10 18.02
C ARG A 149 4.12 -6.50 17.84
N LEU A 150 3.44 -6.69 18.98
CA LEU A 150 2.01 -6.92 18.99
C LEU A 150 1.30 -5.67 18.45
N ASN A 151 0.22 -5.88 17.68
CA ASN A 151 -0.56 -4.82 17.03
C ASN A 151 0.18 -3.96 15.98
N GLU A 152 1.41 -4.29 15.61
CA GLU A 152 2.17 -3.64 14.52
C GLU A 152 2.40 -4.65 13.38
N PRO A 153 1.99 -4.35 12.13
CA PRO A 153 2.16 -5.29 11.03
C PRO A 153 3.63 -5.45 10.65
N PHE A 154 3.98 -6.60 10.08
CA PHE A 154 5.31 -6.83 9.49
C PHE A 154 5.22 -7.46 8.10
N ARG A 155 6.25 -7.30 7.27
CA ARG A 155 6.32 -7.92 5.94
C ARG A 155 6.32 -9.44 6.07
N PRO A 156 5.31 -10.16 5.53
CA PRO A 156 5.30 -11.61 5.59
C PRO A 156 6.51 -12.21 4.89
N MET A 157 7.03 -13.31 5.43
CA MET A 157 8.11 -14.05 4.80
C MET A 157 7.65 -14.61 3.45
N LEU A 158 8.49 -14.45 2.44
CA LEU A 158 8.26 -14.97 1.09
C LEU A 158 8.98 -16.31 0.91
N ALA A 159 8.40 -17.18 0.09
CA ALA A 159 9.05 -18.41 -0.35
C ALA A 159 9.79 -18.16 -1.67
N GLU A 160 10.98 -18.72 -1.80
CA GLU A 160 11.68 -18.82 -3.07
C GLU A 160 11.08 -19.97 -3.90
N GLN A 161 10.92 -19.76 -5.20
CA GLN A 161 10.45 -20.81 -6.09
C GLN A 161 11.59 -21.80 -6.35
N LEU A 162 11.34 -23.07 -6.05
CA LEU A 162 12.26 -24.15 -6.39
C LEU A 162 11.86 -24.77 -7.73
N ASN A 163 12.76 -24.74 -8.71
CA ASN A 163 12.51 -25.32 -10.04
C ASN A 163 12.94 -26.79 -10.14
N ASP A 164 13.71 -27.29 -9.17
CA ASP A 164 14.19 -28.68 -9.14
C ASP A 164 14.36 -29.16 -7.70
N PHE A 165 13.67 -30.25 -7.35
CA PHE A 165 13.76 -30.89 -6.04
C PHE A 165 15.15 -31.49 -5.77
N ALA A 166 15.94 -31.81 -6.80
CA ALA A 166 17.31 -32.28 -6.62
C ALA A 166 18.18 -31.26 -5.88
N LEU A 167 17.85 -29.96 -5.92
CA LEU A 167 18.56 -28.93 -5.15
C LEU A 167 18.47 -29.14 -3.64
N LEU A 168 17.41 -29.80 -3.14
CA LEU A 168 17.29 -30.12 -1.72
C LEU A 168 18.38 -31.11 -1.25
N THR A 169 18.88 -31.95 -2.17
CA THR A 169 19.95 -32.92 -1.90
C THR A 169 21.30 -32.27 -1.65
N ARG A 170 21.49 -30.99 -2.02
CA ARG A 170 22.72 -30.22 -1.73
C ARG A 170 22.94 -30.02 -0.24
N ARG A 171 21.90 -30.17 0.58
CA ARG A 171 21.97 -30.13 2.04
C ARG A 171 21.42 -31.45 2.60
N PRO A 172 22.20 -32.53 2.51
CA PRO A 172 21.71 -33.88 2.81
C PRO A 172 21.26 -34.05 4.27
N ASP A 173 21.83 -33.28 5.19
CA ASP A 173 21.45 -33.29 6.61
C ASP A 173 20.28 -32.34 6.95
N ALA A 174 19.78 -31.57 5.98
CA ALA A 174 18.67 -30.68 6.21
C ALA A 174 17.35 -31.45 6.31
N ARG A 175 16.54 -31.08 7.29
CA ARG A 175 15.16 -31.55 7.43
C ARG A 175 14.22 -30.48 6.87
N TYR A 176 13.21 -30.93 6.14
CA TYR A 176 12.22 -30.06 5.52
C TYR A 176 10.83 -30.39 6.06
N LEU A 177 10.00 -29.37 6.20
CA LEU A 177 8.56 -29.52 6.43
C LEU A 177 7.86 -29.33 5.08
N LEU A 178 6.92 -30.22 4.78
CA LEU A 178 6.07 -30.11 3.60
C LEU A 178 4.68 -29.67 4.07
N GLU A 179 4.22 -28.55 3.53
CA GLU A 179 2.92 -27.97 3.84
C GLU A 179 2.15 -27.72 2.55
N ASN A 180 0.82 -27.82 2.62
CA ASN A 180 -0.05 -27.48 1.49
C ASN A 180 0.06 -25.99 1.20
N LYS A 181 0.28 -25.64 -0.07
CA LYS A 181 0.16 -24.26 -0.54
C LYS A 181 -1.33 -23.94 -0.73
N TRP A 182 -1.88 -23.22 0.22
CA TRP A 182 -3.26 -22.73 0.13
C TRP A 182 -3.37 -21.53 -0.83
N ASP A 183 -4.55 -21.38 -1.45
CA ASP A 183 -4.88 -20.28 -2.37
C ASP A 183 -5.96 -19.40 -1.77
N GLY A 184 -5.56 -18.50 -0.86
CA GLY A 184 -6.47 -17.68 -0.08
C GLY A 184 -5.99 -16.26 0.14
N GLU A 185 -6.47 -15.63 1.20
CA GLU A 185 -5.96 -14.33 1.62
C GLU A 185 -4.98 -14.48 2.78
N ARG A 186 -3.70 -14.21 2.53
CA ARG A 186 -2.69 -14.09 3.58
C ARG A 186 -3.09 -13.05 4.61
N LEU A 187 -3.24 -13.47 5.85
CA LEU A 187 -3.66 -12.65 6.97
C LEU A 187 -2.73 -12.85 8.17
N GLN A 188 -2.21 -11.74 8.65
CA GLN A 188 -1.49 -11.66 9.92
C GLN A 188 -2.46 -11.26 11.02
N VAL A 189 -2.62 -12.10 12.02
CA VAL A 189 -3.56 -11.93 13.12
C VAL A 189 -2.80 -11.66 14.41
N HIS A 190 -2.95 -10.46 14.94
CA HIS A 190 -2.45 -10.07 16.25
C HIS A 190 -3.60 -10.22 17.25
N TYR A 191 -3.39 -11.04 18.27
CA TYR A 191 -4.36 -11.31 19.31
C TYR A 191 -3.83 -10.82 20.66
N GLU A 192 -4.67 -10.08 21.39
CA GLU A 192 -4.39 -9.59 22.74
C GLU A 192 -5.67 -9.55 23.55
N GLU A 193 -5.76 -10.36 24.60
CA GLU A 193 -6.84 -10.29 25.61
C GLU A 193 -8.26 -10.22 25.01
N GLY A 194 -8.57 -11.10 24.06
CA GLY A 194 -9.89 -11.16 23.43
C GLY A 194 -10.09 -10.22 22.24
N ARG A 195 -9.07 -9.43 21.86
CA ARG A 195 -9.12 -8.50 20.73
C ARG A 195 -8.23 -8.99 19.60
N PHE A 196 -8.70 -8.80 18.37
CA PHE A 196 -7.94 -9.11 17.16
C PHE A 196 -7.64 -7.86 16.36
N ARG A 197 -6.42 -7.78 15.85
CA ARG A 197 -6.07 -6.95 14.70
C ARG A 197 -5.64 -7.84 13.55
N CYS A 198 -6.18 -7.58 12.37
CA CYS A 198 -5.95 -8.42 11.20
C CYS A 198 -5.33 -7.56 10.09
N PHE A 199 -4.13 -7.93 9.64
CA PHE A 199 -3.42 -7.23 8.58
C PHE A 199 -3.26 -8.11 7.36
N SER A 200 -3.60 -7.56 6.20
CA SER A 200 -3.32 -8.21 4.91
C SER A 200 -1.82 -8.29 4.62
N ARG A 201 -1.44 -9.00 3.54
CA ARG A 201 -0.07 -9.05 3.00
C ARG A 201 0.62 -7.68 2.86
N MET A 202 -0.12 -6.64 2.50
CA MET A 202 0.40 -5.27 2.32
C MET A 202 0.14 -4.38 3.54
N ALA A 203 -0.03 -4.99 4.71
CA ALA A 203 -0.31 -4.35 6.00
C ALA A 203 -1.57 -3.47 6.07
N ASN A 204 -2.49 -3.57 5.10
CA ASN A 204 -3.79 -2.92 5.23
C ASN A 204 -4.56 -3.55 6.40
N ASP A 205 -5.15 -2.71 7.23
CA ASP A 205 -5.96 -3.12 8.38
C ASP A 205 -7.31 -3.66 7.88
N TYR A 206 -7.48 -4.98 8.00
CA TYR A 206 -8.69 -5.72 7.67
C TYR A 206 -9.40 -6.22 8.94
N SER A 207 -9.12 -5.62 10.11
CA SER A 207 -9.72 -6.02 11.37
C SER A 207 -11.24 -5.91 11.33
N ALA A 208 -11.80 -4.86 10.71
CA ALA A 208 -13.24 -4.70 10.56
C ALA A 208 -13.91 -5.85 9.79
N LEU A 209 -13.17 -6.49 8.86
CA LEU A 209 -13.67 -7.59 8.06
C LEU A 209 -13.50 -8.94 8.76
N TYR A 210 -12.29 -9.23 9.29
CA TYR A 210 -11.95 -10.57 9.77
C TYR A 210 -12.05 -10.74 11.29
N ALA A 211 -11.84 -9.71 12.10
CA ALA A 211 -11.92 -9.84 13.55
C ALA A 211 -13.30 -10.36 14.04
N PRO A 212 -14.44 -9.97 13.44
CA PRO A 212 -15.74 -10.56 13.75
C PRO A 212 -15.81 -12.08 13.61
N LEU A 213 -15.21 -12.62 12.55
CA LEU A 213 -15.22 -14.04 12.21
C LEU A 213 -14.31 -14.86 13.14
N LEU A 214 -13.29 -14.24 13.71
CA LEU A 214 -12.36 -14.88 14.63
C LEU A 214 -12.88 -14.97 16.08
N ARG A 215 -14.00 -14.32 16.41
CA ARG A 215 -14.56 -14.38 17.77
C ARG A 215 -14.92 -15.80 18.20
N ASP A 216 -15.42 -16.60 17.26
CA ASP A 216 -15.77 -18.01 17.54
C ASP A 216 -14.53 -18.85 17.86
N VAL A 217 -13.36 -18.49 17.31
CA VAL A 217 -12.07 -19.12 17.63
C VAL A 217 -11.70 -18.92 19.10
N ILE A 218 -11.97 -17.73 19.66
CA ILE A 218 -11.81 -17.46 21.10
C ILE A 218 -12.82 -18.27 21.91
N ALA A 219 -14.10 -18.22 21.54
CA ALA A 219 -15.17 -18.91 22.26
C ALA A 219 -14.92 -20.41 22.36
N GLN A 220 -14.32 -21.01 21.34
CA GLN A 220 -13.93 -22.41 21.30
C GLN A 220 -12.60 -22.72 22.03
N GLY A 221 -11.94 -21.73 22.63
CA GLY A 221 -10.69 -21.91 23.37
C GLY A 221 -9.51 -22.38 22.51
N ARG A 222 -9.54 -22.10 21.20
CA ARG A 222 -8.50 -22.54 20.26
C ARG A 222 -7.19 -21.79 20.43
N ILE A 223 -7.24 -20.54 20.91
CA ILE A 223 -6.07 -19.74 21.28
C ILE A 223 -5.96 -19.73 22.80
N ARG A 224 -4.91 -20.37 23.33
CA ARG A 224 -4.67 -20.47 24.78
C ARG A 224 -3.71 -19.41 25.32
N ALA A 225 -2.98 -18.72 24.45
CA ALA A 225 -2.06 -17.66 24.85
C ALA A 225 -2.84 -16.39 25.29
N ARG A 226 -2.26 -15.58 26.18
CA ARG A 226 -2.82 -14.24 26.52
C ARG A 226 -2.69 -13.26 25.35
N SER A 227 -1.59 -13.37 24.62
CA SER A 227 -1.28 -12.58 23.43
C SER A 227 -0.45 -13.41 22.46
N CYS A 228 -0.68 -13.27 21.16
CA CYS A 228 0.13 -13.92 20.12
C CYS A 228 0.03 -13.16 18.79
N VAL A 229 0.98 -13.47 17.90
CA VAL A 229 0.88 -13.10 16.48
C VAL A 229 0.87 -14.38 15.67
N LEU A 230 -0.11 -14.51 14.78
CA LEU A 230 -0.29 -15.63 13.88
C LEU A 230 -0.15 -15.12 12.45
N ASP A 231 0.43 -15.92 11.58
CA ASP A 231 0.55 -15.66 10.15
C ASP A 231 0.04 -16.89 9.41
N GLY A 232 -0.90 -16.70 8.51
CA GLY A 232 -1.56 -17.81 7.82
C GLY A 232 -2.43 -17.34 6.67
N GLU A 233 -3.23 -18.27 6.18
CA GLU A 233 -4.10 -18.06 5.02
C GLU A 233 -5.56 -18.20 5.44
N VAL A 234 -6.39 -17.22 5.05
CA VAL A 234 -7.85 -17.32 5.20
C VAL A 234 -8.43 -17.94 3.94
N LEU A 235 -9.27 -18.95 4.13
CA LEU A 235 -9.95 -19.70 3.08
C LEU A 235 -11.46 -19.63 3.28
N ALA A 236 -12.20 -19.61 2.18
CA ALA A 236 -13.65 -19.76 2.20
C ALA A 236 -13.97 -21.26 2.08
N TRP A 237 -14.82 -21.76 2.97
CA TRP A 237 -15.24 -23.15 3.01
C TRP A 237 -16.68 -23.28 2.56
N ASN A 238 -16.93 -24.11 1.56
CA ASN A 238 -18.27 -24.45 1.12
C ASN A 238 -18.77 -25.67 1.89
N SER A 239 -19.79 -25.49 2.72
CA SER A 239 -20.34 -26.57 3.55
C SER A 239 -21.13 -27.62 2.76
N GLU A 240 -21.66 -27.26 1.58
CA GLU A 240 -22.46 -28.17 0.75
C GLU A 240 -21.56 -29.10 -0.06
N THR A 241 -20.54 -28.54 -0.72
CA THR A 241 -19.58 -29.32 -1.52
C THR A 241 -18.45 -29.91 -0.68
N GLN A 242 -18.24 -29.41 0.54
CA GLN A 242 -17.11 -29.77 1.42
C GLN A 242 -15.74 -29.49 0.79
N GLU A 243 -15.65 -28.35 0.09
CA GLU A 243 -14.44 -27.92 -0.60
C GLU A 243 -14.08 -26.48 -0.26
N PHE A 244 -12.81 -26.13 -0.46
CA PHE A 244 -12.38 -24.74 -0.39
C PHE A 244 -12.75 -24.00 -1.67
N GLU A 245 -13.35 -22.84 -1.51
CA GLU A 245 -13.65 -21.95 -2.63
C GLU A 245 -12.35 -21.32 -3.18
N PRO A 246 -12.26 -21.08 -4.50
CA PRO A 246 -11.12 -20.41 -5.11
C PRO A 246 -10.87 -19.00 -4.55
N PHE A 247 -9.64 -18.52 -4.72
CA PHE A 247 -9.28 -17.14 -4.40
C PHE A 247 -10.19 -16.13 -5.10
N GLY A 248 -10.60 -15.09 -4.36
CA GLY A 248 -11.49 -14.02 -4.86
C GLY A 248 -12.93 -14.09 -4.34
N SER A 249 -13.41 -15.26 -3.93
CA SER A 249 -14.75 -15.43 -3.31
C SER A 249 -14.82 -14.87 -1.88
N LEU A 250 -13.68 -14.80 -1.20
CA LEU A 250 -13.53 -14.46 0.23
C LEU A 250 -14.14 -13.11 0.65
N LYS A 251 -13.90 -12.03 -0.11
CA LYS A 251 -14.35 -10.69 0.29
C LYS A 251 -15.86 -10.50 0.21
N THR A 252 -16.53 -11.30 -0.62
CA THR A 252 -17.99 -11.30 -0.74
C THR A 252 -18.61 -12.04 0.44
N VAL A 253 -17.97 -13.13 0.89
CA VAL A 253 -18.44 -13.98 2.00
C VAL A 253 -18.08 -13.39 3.37
N ALA A 254 -16.98 -12.67 3.48
CA ALA A 254 -16.54 -12.08 4.76
C ALA A 254 -17.31 -10.80 5.15
N ARG A 255 -18.14 -10.25 4.25
CA ARG A 255 -18.92 -9.02 4.48
C ARG A 255 -20.28 -9.29 5.12
#